data_AF-Q8KKI6-F1
#
_entry.id   AF-Q8KKI6-F1
#
_cell.length_a   1.000
_cell.length_b   1.000
_cell.length_c   1.000
_cell.angle_alpha   90.00
_cell.angle_beta   90.00
_cell.angle_gamma   90.00
#
_symmetry.space_group_name_H-M   'P 1'
#
loop_
_entity.id
_entity.type
_entity.pdbx_description
1 polymer ?
#
loop_
_entity_poly.entity_id
_entity_poly.type
_entity_poly.pdbx_seq_one_letter_code
_entity_poly.pdbx_strand_id
1 'polypeptide(L)'
;EMIYYGSGNPAPWNETMRPGDNKWTMTIWGRDINTGKAKFGYQKTPHDEWDYAGVNYMGLSEQMVDGKKTKLLTHPDRNGLVYTLNRENGNLVNAFKIDNTVNWVKHVDLKTGLPVRDPEFSTHMDHEAKGICPSAMGYHNQGIESY
;
A
#
# COMPACT_ATOMS: atom_id res chain seq x y z
N GLU A 1 -12.48 -11.23 -16.36
CA GLU A 1 -11.61 -10.04 -16.31
C GLU A 1 -11.72 -9.39 -14.93
N MET A 2 -10.72 -8.63 -14.51
CA MET A 2 -10.72 -7.99 -13.19
C MET A 2 -10.55 -6.48 -13.30
N ILE A 3 -11.25 -5.75 -12.44
CA ILE A 3 -10.96 -4.35 -12.13
C ILE A 3 -9.98 -4.30 -10.95
N TYR A 4 -8.98 -3.42 -11.03
CA TYR A 4 -7.99 -3.19 -9.99
C TYR A 4 -8.08 -1.77 -9.48
N TYR A 5 -8.12 -1.60 -8.16
CA TYR A 5 -8.17 -0.28 -7.55
C TYR A 5 -7.66 -0.34 -6.10
N GLY A 6 -7.34 0.83 -5.57
CA GLY A 6 -6.92 1.02 -4.20
C GLY A 6 -8.04 1.62 -3.33
N SER A 7 -8.10 1.22 -2.07
CA SER A 7 -9.01 1.80 -1.08
C SER A 7 -8.27 2.81 -0.19
N GLY A 8 -8.95 3.89 0.19
CA GLY A 8 -8.39 5.00 0.94
C GLY A 8 -8.15 4.73 2.43
N ASN A 9 -7.89 5.81 3.17
CA ASN A 9 -7.56 5.80 4.59
C ASN A 9 -8.76 5.47 5.49
N PRO A 10 -8.51 4.94 6.70
CA PRO A 10 -9.52 4.81 7.74
C PRO A 10 -9.91 6.17 8.34
N ALA A 11 -11.06 6.19 9.00
CA ALA A 11 -11.55 7.36 9.73
C ALA A 11 -11.74 7.02 11.22
N PRO A 12 -11.49 7.97 12.14
CA PRO A 12 -10.91 9.31 11.92
C PRO A 12 -9.40 9.25 11.62
N TRP A 13 -8.71 10.38 11.39
CA TRP A 13 -7.24 10.36 11.29
C TRP A 13 -6.58 9.94 12.60
N ASN A 14 -7.12 10.37 13.75
CA ASN A 14 -6.67 9.97 15.07
C ASN A 14 -6.71 8.44 15.23
N GLU A 15 -5.54 7.81 15.27
CA GLU A 15 -5.39 6.35 15.30
C GLU A 15 -5.91 5.74 16.59
N THR A 16 -5.69 6.43 17.72
CA THR A 16 -5.97 5.90 19.06
C THR A 16 -7.47 5.65 19.26
N MET A 17 -8.32 6.33 18.47
CA MET A 17 -9.78 6.17 18.48
C MET A 17 -10.28 4.92 17.74
N ARG A 18 -9.42 4.22 16.97
CA ARG A 18 -9.81 3.13 16.06
C ARG A 18 -8.81 1.96 16.10
N PRO A 19 -8.70 1.27 17.25
CA PRO A 19 -7.77 0.15 17.40
C PRO A 19 -8.08 -0.99 16.42
N GLY A 20 -7.01 -1.64 15.95
CA GLY A 20 -7.07 -2.79 15.04
C GLY A 20 -6.58 -2.47 13.63
N ASP A 21 -6.46 -3.51 12.79
CA ASP A 21 -5.89 -3.36 11.43
C ASP A 21 -6.70 -2.45 10.50
N ASN A 22 -7.96 -2.17 10.85
CA ASN A 22 -8.88 -1.32 10.10
C ASN A 22 -9.11 -1.82 8.67
N LYS A 23 -9.13 -3.15 8.54
CA LYS A 23 -9.44 -3.82 7.28
C LYS A 23 -10.86 -3.49 6.84
N TRP A 24 -11.12 -3.21 5.57
CA TRP A 24 -10.21 -3.33 4.42
C TRP A 24 -9.88 -1.98 3.78
N THR A 25 -9.52 -1.00 4.61
CA THR A 25 -8.88 0.26 4.15
C THR A 25 -7.48 0.00 3.63
N MET A 26 -6.88 0.95 2.92
CA MET A 26 -5.48 0.87 2.44
C MET A 26 -5.15 -0.39 1.63
N THR A 27 -6.14 -0.96 0.94
CA THR A 27 -6.06 -2.26 0.30
C THR A 27 -6.02 -2.14 -1.22
N ILE A 28 -5.09 -2.86 -1.86
CA ILE A 28 -5.10 -3.13 -3.31
C ILE A 28 -6.10 -4.26 -3.55
N TRP A 29 -7.05 -4.04 -4.46
CA TRP A 29 -8.09 -5.00 -4.80
C TRP A 29 -7.95 -5.52 -6.22
N GLY A 30 -8.28 -6.80 -6.42
CA GLY A 30 -8.69 -7.35 -7.71
C GLY A 30 -10.11 -7.89 -7.59
N ARG A 31 -11.07 -7.29 -8.30
CA ARG A 31 -12.48 -7.71 -8.28
C ARG A 31 -12.92 -8.18 -9.65
N ASP A 32 -13.78 -9.19 -9.68
CA ASP A 32 -14.44 -9.63 -10.91
C ASP A 32 -15.36 -8.51 -11.43
N ILE A 33 -15.22 -8.14 -12.70
CA ILE A 33 -15.93 -6.99 -13.28
C ILE A 33 -17.46 -7.20 -13.39
N ASN A 34 -17.89 -8.46 -13.50
CA ASN A 34 -19.31 -8.78 -13.70
C ASN A 34 -20.07 -8.90 -12.38
N THR A 35 -19.39 -9.38 -11.33
CA THR A 35 -20.03 -9.71 -10.04
C THR A 35 -19.61 -8.79 -8.90
N GLY A 36 -18.53 -8.01 -9.06
CA GLY A 36 -17.95 -7.19 -7.99
C GLY A 36 -17.28 -8.00 -6.86
N LYS A 37 -17.27 -9.33 -6.93
CA LYS A 37 -16.65 -10.19 -5.91
C LYS A 37 -15.13 -10.01 -5.93
N ALA A 38 -14.53 -9.79 -4.76
CA ALA A 38 -13.08 -9.75 -4.61
C ALA A 38 -12.48 -11.12 -4.87
N LYS A 39 -11.47 -11.17 -5.74
CA LYS A 39 -10.62 -12.33 -6.00
C LYS A 39 -9.42 -12.34 -5.08
N PHE A 40 -8.85 -11.16 -4.82
CA PHE A 40 -7.82 -10.95 -3.81
C PHE A 40 -7.93 -9.53 -3.22
N GLY A 41 -7.34 -9.34 -2.04
CA GLY A 41 -7.15 -8.06 -1.38
C GLY A 41 -5.85 -8.06 -0.58
N TYR A 42 -4.97 -7.09 -0.82
CA TYR A 42 -3.70 -6.93 -0.10
C TYR A 42 -3.69 -5.57 0.63
N GLN A 43 -3.71 -5.60 1.96
CA GLN A 43 -3.69 -4.38 2.78
C GLN A 43 -2.25 -3.89 2.95
N LYS A 44 -1.95 -2.72 2.38
CA LYS A 44 -0.60 -2.12 2.36
C LYS A 44 -0.21 -1.50 3.70
N THR A 45 -1.16 -0.79 4.32
CA THR A 45 -0.94 -0.02 5.55
C THR A 45 -1.98 -0.44 6.60
N PRO A 46 -1.79 -1.57 7.30
CA PRO A 46 -2.62 -1.96 8.43
C PRO A 46 -2.55 -0.89 9.52
N HIS A 47 -3.70 -0.52 10.09
CA HIS A 47 -3.82 0.52 11.10
C HIS A 47 -3.04 1.79 10.70
N ASP A 48 -3.47 2.44 9.61
CA ASP A 48 -2.84 3.67 9.15
C ASP A 48 -2.81 4.74 10.25
N GLU A 49 -1.72 5.48 10.35
CA GLU A 49 -1.52 6.53 11.36
C GLU A 49 -1.21 7.90 10.72
N TRP A 50 -1.18 7.96 9.38
CA TRP A 50 -0.54 9.07 8.64
C TRP A 50 -1.35 9.60 7.46
N ASP A 51 -2.58 9.11 7.23
CA ASP A 51 -3.37 9.42 6.04
C ASP A 51 -2.69 8.99 4.74
N TYR A 52 -2.06 7.82 4.69
CA TYR A 52 -1.48 7.31 3.43
C TYR A 52 -2.55 6.68 2.53
N ALA A 53 -3.58 7.46 2.14
CA ALA A 53 -4.76 6.95 1.46
C ALA A 53 -4.38 6.22 0.16
N GLY A 54 -4.57 4.90 0.16
CA GLY A 54 -3.96 4.01 -0.82
C GLY A 54 -4.65 3.95 -2.18
N VAL A 55 -4.98 5.08 -2.78
CA VAL A 55 -5.83 5.24 -3.98
C VAL A 55 -5.07 5.51 -5.28
N ASN A 56 -3.74 5.53 -5.25
CA ASN A 56 -2.91 5.84 -6.41
C ASN A 56 -3.13 4.86 -7.57
N TYR A 57 -2.67 5.24 -8.77
CA TYR A 57 -2.90 4.49 -10.01
C TYR A 57 -2.37 3.03 -9.96
N MET A 58 -2.88 2.19 -10.87
CA MET A 58 -2.48 0.79 -11.03
C MET A 58 -1.87 0.57 -12.43
N GLY A 59 -0.56 0.37 -12.52
CA GLY A 59 0.12 0.06 -13.78
C GLY A 59 0.12 -1.45 -14.06
N LEU A 60 -0.41 -1.89 -15.21
CA LEU A 60 -0.44 -3.31 -15.58
C LEU A 60 0.66 -3.62 -16.60
N SER A 61 1.43 -4.68 -16.37
CA SER A 61 2.53 -5.08 -17.26
C SER A 61 2.69 -6.60 -17.34
N GLU A 62 3.47 -7.09 -18.28
CA GLU A 62 3.95 -8.48 -18.31
C GLU A 62 5.47 -8.47 -18.34
N GLN A 63 6.11 -9.08 -17.35
CA GLN A 63 7.57 -9.07 -17.19
C GLN A 63 8.06 -10.45 -16.76
N MET A 64 9.38 -10.68 -16.86
CA MET A 64 10.01 -11.90 -16.34
C MET A 64 10.28 -11.74 -14.85
N VAL A 65 9.74 -12.64 -14.03
CA VAL A 65 10.00 -12.74 -12.58
C VAL A 65 10.54 -14.15 -12.33
N ASP A 66 11.76 -14.24 -11.79
CA ASP A 66 12.46 -15.52 -11.54
C ASP A 66 12.46 -16.48 -12.74
N GLY A 67 12.69 -15.92 -13.95
CA GLY A 67 12.72 -16.70 -15.19
C GLY A 67 11.34 -17.10 -15.73
N LYS A 68 10.23 -16.63 -15.15
CA LYS A 68 8.87 -16.89 -15.62
C LYS A 68 8.15 -15.61 -16.04
N LYS A 69 7.54 -15.61 -17.23
CA LYS A 69 6.67 -14.53 -17.68
C LYS A 69 5.46 -14.44 -16.75
N THR A 70 5.30 -13.29 -16.09
CA THR A 70 4.31 -13.06 -15.03
C THR A 70 3.50 -11.81 -15.35
N LYS A 71 2.19 -11.90 -15.12
CA LYS A 71 1.25 -10.79 -15.27
C LYS A 71 1.24 -9.97 -13.98
N LEU A 72 1.69 -8.72 -14.07
CA LEU A 72 1.92 -7.86 -12.91
C LEU A 72 0.94 -6.68 -12.84
N LEU A 73 0.80 -6.18 -11.62
CA LEU A 73 0.26 -4.88 -11.26
C LEU A 73 1.35 -4.16 -10.44
N THR A 74 1.67 -2.91 -10.78
CA THR A 74 2.62 -2.05 -10.07
C THR A 74 1.92 -0.80 -9.57
N HIS A 75 2.21 -0.40 -8.33
CA HIS A 75 1.48 0.62 -7.62
C HIS A 75 2.42 1.42 -6.68
N PRO A 76 2.81 2.66 -7.05
CA PRO A 76 3.48 3.58 -6.14
C PRO A 76 2.46 4.18 -5.17
N ASP A 77 2.56 3.86 -3.89
CA ASP A 77 1.60 4.28 -2.86
C ASP A 77 2.01 5.61 -2.19
N ARG A 78 1.03 6.26 -1.54
CA ARG A 78 1.26 7.46 -0.70
C ARG A 78 2.33 7.21 0.36
N ASN A 79 2.35 6.00 0.94
CA ASN A 79 3.26 5.61 2.00
C ASN A 79 4.75 5.55 1.58
N GLY A 80 5.07 5.86 0.32
CA GLY A 80 6.45 5.89 -0.17
C GLY A 80 7.01 4.53 -0.54
N LEU A 81 6.17 3.49 -0.60
CA LEU A 81 6.52 2.18 -1.14
C LEU A 81 5.91 2.00 -2.53
N VAL A 82 6.67 1.35 -3.41
CA VAL A 82 6.18 0.84 -4.69
C VAL A 82 5.95 -0.65 -4.55
N TYR A 83 4.70 -1.08 -4.76
CA TYR A 83 4.29 -2.47 -4.68
C TYR A 83 4.15 -3.06 -6.06
N THR A 84 4.68 -4.27 -6.24
CA THR A 84 4.44 -5.10 -7.43
C THR A 84 3.80 -6.41 -7.00
N LEU A 85 2.62 -6.71 -7.53
CA LEU A 85 1.86 -7.93 -7.26
C LEU A 85 1.64 -8.71 -8.56
N ASN A 86 1.52 -10.03 -8.45
CA ASN A 86 0.92 -10.83 -9.52
C ASN A 86 -0.58 -10.48 -9.59
N ARG A 87 -1.01 -9.91 -10.73
CA ARG A 87 -2.37 -9.40 -10.87
C ARG A 87 -3.45 -10.50 -10.97
N GLU A 88 -3.07 -11.77 -11.16
CA GLU A 88 -4.05 -12.86 -11.27
C GLU A 88 -4.46 -13.41 -9.90
N ASN A 89 -3.57 -13.38 -8.90
CA ASN A 89 -3.80 -14.00 -7.60
C ASN A 89 -3.50 -13.10 -6.38
N GLY A 90 -2.92 -11.92 -6.58
CA GLY A 90 -2.59 -10.98 -5.51
C GLY A 90 -1.29 -11.29 -4.75
N ASN A 91 -0.50 -12.26 -5.20
CA ASN A 91 0.78 -12.57 -4.56
C ASN A 91 1.74 -11.39 -4.66
N LEU A 92 2.35 -11.01 -3.54
CA LEU A 92 3.37 -9.97 -3.48
C LEU A 92 4.65 -10.46 -4.18
N VAL A 93 5.12 -9.69 -5.16
CA VAL A 93 6.36 -9.95 -5.90
C VAL A 93 7.50 -9.08 -5.35
N ASN A 94 7.22 -7.79 -5.14
CA ASN A 94 8.19 -6.86 -4.57
C ASN A 94 7.48 -5.71 -3.84
N ALA A 95 8.18 -5.11 -2.88
CA ALA A 95 7.78 -3.91 -2.17
C ALA A 95 9.04 -3.14 -1.74
N PHE A 96 9.33 -2.02 -2.39
CA PHE A 96 10.54 -1.25 -2.15
C PHE A 96 10.22 0.23 -1.91
N LYS A 97 11.11 0.93 -1.19
CA LYS A 97 10.99 2.37 -0.95
C LYS A 97 11.26 3.15 -2.24
N ILE A 98 10.38 4.08 -2.59
CA ILE A 98 10.58 4.96 -3.75
C ILE A 98 11.79 5.89 -3.55
N ASP A 99 12.06 6.24 -2.29
CA ASP A 99 13.23 7.03 -1.87
C ASP A 99 13.74 6.52 -0.50
N ASN A 100 15.05 6.59 -0.29
CA ASN A 100 15.70 6.09 0.92
C ASN A 100 15.34 6.89 2.20
N THR A 101 14.73 8.06 2.06
CA THR A 101 14.27 8.92 3.16
C THR A 101 12.97 8.46 3.82
N VAL A 102 12.23 7.50 3.23
CA VAL A 102 11.04 6.90 3.86
C VAL A 102 11.43 6.23 5.19
N ASN A 103 10.79 6.61 6.29
CA ASN A 103 11.21 6.21 7.64
C ASN A 103 10.11 5.59 8.52
N TRP A 104 8.82 5.76 8.22
CA TRP A 104 7.74 5.13 8.99
C TRP A 104 7.82 3.59 9.01
N VAL A 105 8.46 3.02 8.00
CA VAL A 105 8.65 1.58 7.77
C VAL A 105 10.13 1.29 7.55
N LYS A 106 10.62 0.23 8.19
CA LYS A 106 11.98 -0.29 7.97
C LYS A 106 12.06 -1.00 6.62
N HIS A 107 11.17 -1.97 6.42
CA HIS A 107 10.97 -2.70 5.16
C HIS A 107 9.60 -3.40 5.17
N VAL A 108 9.17 -3.95 4.04
CA VAL A 108 8.06 -4.91 3.98
C VAL A 108 8.64 -6.32 4.03
N ASP A 109 8.20 -7.14 4.96
CA ASP A 109 8.55 -8.56 4.98
C ASP A 109 7.77 -9.26 3.86
N LEU A 110 8.47 -9.71 2.80
CA LEU A 110 7.83 -10.32 1.64
C LEU A 110 7.22 -11.70 1.92
N LYS A 111 7.61 -12.39 3.01
CA LYS A 111 7.04 -13.68 3.40
C LYS A 111 5.69 -13.49 4.07
N THR A 112 5.59 -12.50 4.98
CA THR A 112 4.35 -12.22 5.70
C THR A 112 3.45 -11.22 4.97
N GLY A 113 4.03 -10.41 4.07
CA GLY A 113 3.38 -9.31 3.37
C GLY A 113 3.20 -8.05 4.23
N LEU A 114 3.74 -8.01 5.46
CA LEU A 114 3.49 -6.94 6.42
C LEU A 114 4.62 -5.88 6.45
N PRO A 115 4.28 -4.59 6.60
CA PRO A 115 5.27 -3.55 6.85
C PRO A 115 5.84 -3.69 8.27
N VAL A 116 7.17 -3.79 8.37
CA VAL A 116 7.90 -3.72 9.64
C VAL A 116 8.01 -2.25 10.04
N ARG A 117 7.08 -1.79 10.88
CA ARG A 117 6.97 -0.40 11.33
C ARG A 117 8.18 0.04 12.13
N ASP A 118 8.49 1.33 12.08
CA ASP A 118 9.41 1.97 13.02
C ASP A 118 8.62 2.80 14.04
N PRO A 119 8.56 2.38 15.32
CA PRO A 119 7.78 3.08 16.34
C PRO A 119 8.18 4.54 16.56
N GLU A 120 9.43 4.92 16.24
CA GLU A 120 9.91 6.30 16.36
C GLU A 120 9.09 7.29 15.50
N PHE A 121 8.52 6.83 14.40
CA PHE A 121 7.75 7.65 13.45
C PHE A 121 6.24 7.36 13.49
N SER A 122 5.77 6.67 14.53
CA SER A 122 4.35 6.43 14.80
C SER A 122 3.64 7.70 15.29
N THR A 123 2.32 7.79 15.06
CA THR A 123 1.48 8.84 15.68
C THR A 123 0.61 8.23 16.76
N HIS A 124 0.29 9.00 17.80
CA HIS A 124 -0.64 8.60 18.85
C HIS A 124 -1.11 9.80 19.66
N MET A 125 -2.21 9.65 20.41
CA MET A 125 -2.71 10.67 21.32
C MET A 125 -1.65 11.10 22.34
N ASP A 126 -1.73 12.37 22.74
CA ASP A 126 -0.84 13.00 23.74
C ASP A 126 0.66 12.98 23.39
N HIS A 127 1.00 12.79 22.11
CA HIS A 127 2.36 12.80 21.60
C HIS A 127 2.48 13.60 20.29
N GLU A 128 3.54 14.41 20.18
CA GLU A 128 3.88 15.14 18.96
C GLU A 128 5.02 14.44 18.22
N ALA A 129 4.68 13.59 17.24
CA ALA A 129 5.67 12.95 16.38
C ALA A 129 6.30 13.95 15.40
N LYS A 130 7.61 13.83 15.14
CA LYS A 130 8.38 14.76 14.29
C LYS A 130 9.22 14.01 13.26
N GLY A 131 9.45 14.65 12.12
CA GLY A 131 10.37 14.11 11.10
C GLY A 131 9.85 12.89 10.34
N ILE A 132 8.53 12.63 10.35
CA ILE A 132 7.93 11.51 9.61
C ILE A 132 8.04 11.75 8.11
N CYS A 133 8.48 10.72 7.39
CA CYS A 133 8.58 10.69 5.94
C CYS A 133 7.97 9.40 5.38
N PRO A 134 7.01 9.49 4.45
CA PRO A 134 6.46 10.71 3.83
C PRO A 134 5.57 11.58 4.74
N SER A 135 5.23 12.80 4.33
CA SER A 135 4.11 13.54 4.91
C SER A 135 2.76 12.90 4.50
N ALA A 136 1.65 13.33 5.08
CA ALA A 136 0.31 12.86 4.69
C ALA A 136 0.03 13.01 3.17
N MET A 137 0.62 13.99 2.50
CA MET A 137 0.50 14.16 1.03
C MET A 137 1.13 12.99 0.25
N GLY A 138 2.01 12.22 0.88
CA GLY A 138 2.73 11.07 0.33
C GLY A 138 3.92 11.46 -0.56
N TYR A 139 4.77 10.47 -0.85
CA TYR A 139 5.81 10.62 -1.89
C TYR A 139 5.26 10.41 -3.31
N HIS A 140 4.06 9.84 -3.42
CA HIS A 140 3.26 9.82 -4.62
C HIS A 140 1.79 10.08 -4.26
N ASN A 141 1.05 10.75 -5.14
CA ASN A 141 -0.36 11.11 -4.91
C ASN A 141 -1.23 10.73 -6.13
N GLN A 142 -2.17 11.58 -6.56
CA GLN A 142 -3.12 11.29 -7.65
C GLN A 142 -2.51 11.24 -9.06
N GLY A 143 -1.23 11.57 -9.23
CA GLY A 143 -0.58 11.59 -10.54
C GLY A 143 -0.71 10.24 -11.25
N ILE A 144 -0.88 10.26 -12.56
CA ILE A 144 -0.86 9.05 -13.37
C ILE A 144 0.51 8.98 -14.03
N GLU A 145 1.28 7.95 -13.71
CA GLU A 145 2.57 7.71 -14.35
C GLU A 145 2.40 6.87 -15.62
N SER A 146 3.46 6.81 -16.41
CA SER A 146 3.56 6.01 -17.64
C SER A 146 4.54 4.85 -17.45
N TYR A 147 4.27 3.73 -18.12
CA TYR A 147 5.15 2.56 -18.18
C TYR A 147 5.49 2.24 -19.64
#